data_AF-A0A4U9VEY5-F1
#
_entry.id   AF-A0A4U9VEY5-F1
#
_cell.length_a   1.000
_cell.length_b   1.000
_cell.length_c   1.000
_cell.angle_alpha   90.00
_cell.angle_beta   90.00
_cell.angle_gamma   90.00
#
_symmetry.space_group_name_H-M   'P 1'
#
loop_
_entity.id
_entity.type
_entity.pdbx_description
1 polymer ?
#
loop_
_entity_poly.entity_id
_entity_poly.type
_entity_poly.pdbx_seq_one_letter_code
_entity_poly.pdbx_strand_id
1 'polypeptide(L)' 'MIRHIFERASAHGKASGILAPAEADARRYLEWGARFVAVGSDLGVFRTATQALCDRFKQGVE' A
#
# COMPACT_ATOMS: atom_id res chain seq x y z
N MET A 1 -5.83 1.79 16.23
CA MET A 1 -5.54 3.20 15.87
C MET A 1 -6.05 3.56 14.47
N ILE A 2 -5.56 2.94 13.38
CA ILE A 2 -5.94 3.32 11.98
C ILE A 2 -7.47 3.26 11.76
N ARG A 3 -8.11 2.13 12.08
CA ARG A 3 -9.57 1.94 11.95
C ARG A 3 -10.37 3.03 12.67
N HIS A 4 -9.97 3.37 13.90
CA HIS A 4 -10.62 4.42 14.68
C HIS A 4 -10.61 5.77 13.94
N ILE A 5 -9.51 6.13 13.28
CA ILE A 5 -9.44 7.38 12.50
C ILE A 5 -10.45 7.36 11.34
N PHE A 6 -10.57 6.23 10.61
CA PHE A 6 -11.54 6.09 9.54
C PHE A 6 -12.98 6.22 10.05
N GLU A 7 -13.29 5.57 11.17
CA GLU A 7 -14.60 5.66 11.83
C GLU A 7 -14.93 7.11 12.24
N ARG A 8 -13.97 7.83 12.86
CA ARG A 8 -14.17 9.22 13.27
C ARG A 8 -14.31 10.18 12.08
N ALA A 9 -13.53 9.99 11.02
CA ALA A 9 -13.63 10.79 9.80
C ALA A 9 -14.99 10.58 9.13
N SER A 10 -15.40 9.32 8.96
CA SER A 10 -16.70 8.96 8.39
C SER A 10 -17.86 9.51 9.21
N ALA A 11 -17.79 9.45 10.54
CA ALA A 11 -18.81 10.01 11.44
C ALA A 11 -19.03 11.52 11.25
N HIS A 12 -18.04 12.24 10.69
CA HIS A 12 -18.14 13.68 10.37
C HIS A 12 -18.30 13.94 8.87
N GLY A 13 -18.62 12.91 8.07
CA GLY A 13 -18.78 13.02 6.62
C GLY A 13 -17.48 13.38 5.88
N LYS A 14 -16.31 13.13 6.49
CA LYS A 14 -15.00 13.42 5.89
C LYS A 14 -14.40 12.15 5.30
N ALA A 15 -13.80 12.28 4.11
CA ALA A 15 -13.03 11.21 3.51
C ALA A 15 -11.71 11.02 4.26
N SER A 16 -11.36 9.77 4.53
CA SER A 16 -10.03 9.39 5.02
C SER A 16 -9.34 8.46 4.04
N GLY A 17 -8.02 8.47 4.07
CA GLY A 17 -7.19 7.64 3.21
C GLY A 17 -5.82 7.38 3.80
N ILE A 18 -5.06 6.51 3.14
CA ILE A 18 -3.80 5.98 3.65
C ILE A 18 -2.87 5.53 2.51
N LEU A 19 -1.57 5.54 2.76
CA LEU A 19 -0.57 4.86 1.93
C LEU A 19 -0.43 3.40 2.36
N ALA A 20 -0.69 2.47 1.44
CA ALA A 20 -0.62 1.03 1.66
C ALA A 20 0.02 0.35 0.43
N PRO A 21 1.37 0.23 0.39
CA PRO A 21 2.07 -0.42 -0.73
C PRO A 21 1.92 -1.96 -0.71
N ALA A 22 1.54 -2.55 0.42
CA ALA A 22 1.22 -3.97 0.52
C ALA A 22 -0.24 -4.21 0.12
N GLU A 23 -0.48 -5.07 -0.87
CA GLU A 23 -1.83 -5.29 -1.42
C GLU A 23 -2.85 -5.75 -0.37
N ALA A 24 -2.45 -6.68 0.51
CA ALA A 24 -3.32 -7.19 1.57
C ALA A 24 -3.81 -6.07 2.51
N ASP A 25 -2.92 -5.10 2.80
CA ASP A 25 -3.25 -3.96 3.63
C ASP A 25 -4.16 -2.97 2.88
N ALA A 26 -3.88 -2.71 1.60
CA ALA A 26 -4.72 -1.86 0.77
C ALA A 26 -6.18 -2.38 0.71
N ARG A 27 -6.35 -3.69 0.47
CA ARG A 27 -7.67 -4.34 0.48
C ARG A 27 -8.35 -4.21 1.84
N ARG A 28 -7.62 -4.51 2.93
CA ARG A 28 -8.12 -4.37 4.30
C ARG A 28 -8.57 -2.94 4.62
N TYR A 29 -7.84 -1.92 4.17
CA TYR A 29 -8.22 -0.53 4.43
C TYR A 29 -9.41 -0.05 3.61
N LEU A 30 -9.56 -0.55 2.37
CA LEU A 30 -10.77 -0.34 1.58
C LEU A 30 -11.99 -0.96 2.26
N GLU A 31 -11.87 -2.18 2.77
CA GLU A 31 -12.92 -2.86 3.55
C GLU A 31 -13.30 -2.08 4.82
N TRP A 32 -12.35 -1.38 5.44
CA TRP A 32 -12.60 -0.54 6.62
C TRP A 32 -13.19 0.84 6.28
N GLY A 33 -13.39 1.16 4.99
CA GLY A 33 -14.02 2.39 4.54
C GLY A 33 -13.08 3.53 4.14
N ALA A 34 -11.78 3.26 3.92
CA ALA A 34 -10.89 4.25 3.30
C ALA A 34 -11.41 4.62 1.90
N ARG A 35 -11.55 5.92 1.62
CA ARG A 35 -12.10 6.41 0.34
C ARG A 35 -11.04 6.68 -0.72
N PHE A 36 -9.80 6.89 -0.29
CA PHE A 36 -8.64 7.03 -1.18
C PHE A 36 -7.47 6.26 -0.57
N VAL A 37 -6.84 5.39 -1.37
CA VAL A 37 -5.72 4.56 -0.93
C VAL A 37 -4.60 4.72 -1.95
N ALA A 38 -3.45 5.22 -1.51
CA ALA A 38 -2.24 5.20 -2.33
C ALA A 38 -1.65 3.78 -2.25
N VAL A 39 -1.68 3.04 -3.35
CA VAL A 39 -1.35 1.61 -3.40
C VAL A 39 0.14 1.32 -3.67
N GLY A 40 0.96 2.36 -3.73
CA GLY A 40 2.39 2.26 -4.00
C GLY A 40 3.06 3.63 -4.10
N SER A 41 4.38 3.63 -4.18
CA SER A 41 5.19 4.78 -4.57
C SER A 41 6.05 4.42 -5.78
N ASP A 42 6.36 5.41 -6.60
CA ASP A 42 7.30 5.29 -7.71
C ASP A 42 8.64 4.68 -7.25
N LEU A 43 9.21 5.17 -6.15
CA LEU A 43 10.44 4.66 -5.55
C LEU A 43 10.29 3.19 -5.11
N GLY A 44 9.19 2.85 -4.45
CA GLY A 44 8.95 1.49 -3.94
C GLY A 44 8.77 0.47 -5.07
N VAL A 45 8.01 0.86 -6.11
CA VAL A 45 7.81 0.05 -7.31
C VAL A 45 9.11 -0.10 -8.08
N PHE A 46 9.83 1.00 -8.32
CA PHE A 46 11.10 0.98 -9.04
C PHE A 46 12.14 0.09 -8.35
N ARG A 47 12.35 0.29 -7.04
CA ARG A 47 13.29 -0.53 -6.25
C ARG A 47 12.92 -2.01 -6.32
N THR A 48 11.66 -2.35 -6.07
CA THR A 48 11.23 -3.75 -5.98
C THR A 48 11.33 -4.45 -7.33
N ALA A 49 10.87 -3.81 -8.41
CA ALA A 49 10.92 -4.38 -9.75
C ALA A 49 12.35 -4.56 -10.26
N THR A 50 13.23 -3.58 -10.03
CA THR A 50 14.64 -3.66 -10.46
C THR A 50 15.43 -4.66 -9.61
N GLN A 51 15.18 -4.74 -8.31
CA GLN A 51 15.78 -5.77 -7.46
C GLN A 51 15.36 -7.18 -7.91
N ALA A 52 14.06 -7.40 -8.15
CA ALA A 52 13.56 -8.68 -8.64
C ALA A 52 14.14 -9.05 -10.01
N LEU A 53 14.39 -8.07 -10.89
CA LEU A 53 15.11 -8.28 -12.13
C LEU A 53 16.55 -8.75 -11.87
N CYS A 54 17.32 -8.04 -11.03
CA CYS A 54 18.68 -8.42 -10.68
C CYS A 54 18.75 -9.83 -10.05
N ASP A 55 17.86 -10.15 -9.13
CA ASP A 55 17.88 -11.42 -8.39
C ASP A 55 17.72 -12.63 -9.32
N ARG A 56 16.90 -12.52 -10.37
CA ARG A 56 16.73 -13.59 -11.38
C ARG A 56 18.01 -13.94 -12.13
N PHE A 57 18.92 -12.99 -12.30
CA PHE A 57 20.17 -13.20 -13.04
C PHE A 57 21.38 -13.45 -12.13
N LYS A 58 21.29 -13.10 -10.84
CA LYS A 58 22.34 -13.40 -9.86
C LYS A 58 22.36 -14.88 -9.43
N GLN A 59 21.22 -15.58 -9.51
CA GLN A 59 21.12 -16.99 -9.12
C GLN A 59 21.82 -17.97 -10.09
N GLY A 60 22.29 -17.50 -11.26
CA GLY A 60 22.99 -18.31 -12.26
C GLY A 60 24.49 -17.98 -12.41
N VAL A 61 25.05 -17.16 -11.52
CA VAL A 61 26.48 -16.82 -11.50
C VAL A 61 27.11 -17.52 -10.30
N GLU A 62 27.61 -18.73 -10.51
CA GLU A 62 28.73 -19.29 -9.73
C GLU A 62 30.06 -18.79 -10.30
#